data_AF-A0A2L0QVH0-F1
#
_entry.id   AF-A0A2L0QVH0-F1
#
_cell.length_a   1.000
_cell.length_b   1.000
_cell.length_c   1.000
_cell.angle_alpha   90.00
_cell.angle_beta   90.00
_cell.angle_gamma   90.00
#
_symmetry.space_group_name_H-M   'P 1'
#
loop_
_entity.id
_entity.type
_entity.pdbx_description
1 polymer ?
#
loop_
_entity_poly.entity_id
_entity_poly.type
_entity_poly.pdbx_seq_one_letter_code
_entity_poly.pdbx_strand_id
1 'polypeptide(L)' 'MGEQEQPLGWFYAVETRDAVAQTRDGWPYFEAHPRGADLKGTQLFEIRFGDGEWMLAVEADLLPRGLADA' A
#
# COMPACT_ATOMS: atom_id res chain seq x y z
N MET A 1 20.17 -6.95 -16.46
CA MET A 1 20.30 -6.59 -15.03
C MET A 1 19.01 -5.91 -14.66
N GLY A 2 18.10 -6.60 -13.96
CA GLY A 2 16.87 -5.96 -13.50
C GLY A 2 17.21 -5.09 -12.30
N GLU A 3 16.98 -3.79 -12.41
CA GLU A 3 16.98 -2.90 -11.26
C GLU A 3 15.99 -3.48 -10.25
N GLN A 4 16.48 -3.94 -9.08
CA GLN A 4 15.58 -4.34 -8.01
C GLN A 4 14.92 -3.06 -7.50
N GLU A 5 13.69 -2.82 -7.94
CA GLU A 5 12.85 -1.74 -7.47
C GLU A 5 12.81 -1.82 -5.94
N GLN A 6 13.27 -0.77 -5.25
CA GLN A 6 13.24 -0.75 -3.80
C GLN A 6 11.80 -0.45 -3.35
N PRO A 7 11.30 -1.10 -2.28
CA PRO A 7 9.93 -0.85 -1.84
C PRO A 7 9.75 0.60 -1.43
N LEU A 8 8.63 1.19 -1.81
CA LEU A 8 8.21 2.52 -1.34
C LEU A 8 7.75 2.47 0.12
N GLY A 9 7.21 1.34 0.55
CA GLY A 9 6.76 1.09 1.91
C GLY A 9 6.14 -0.29 2.08
N TRP A 10 5.41 -0.46 3.19
CA TRP A 10 4.69 -1.69 3.55
C TRP A 10 3.21 -1.40 3.69
N PHE A 11 2.38 -2.32 3.21
CA PHE A 11 0.94 -2.31 3.41
C PHE A 11 0.58 -3.07 4.70
N TYR A 12 -0.29 -2.51 5.51
CA TYR A 12 -0.89 -3.15 6.68
C TYR A 12 -2.41 -2.99 6.63
N ALA A 13 -3.15 -4.08 6.80
CA ALA A 13 -4.61 -4.13 6.69
C ALA A 13 -5.30 -3.55 7.94
N VAL A 14 -5.03 -2.27 8.26
CA VAL A 14 -5.52 -1.60 9.47
C VAL A 14 -6.99 -1.21 9.32
N GLU A 15 -7.35 -0.59 8.20
CA GLU A 15 -8.70 -0.12 7.87
C GLU A 15 -9.28 -0.86 6.66
N THR A 16 -8.48 -1.17 5.64
CA THR A 16 -8.88 -2.09 4.56
C THR A 16 -8.85 -3.52 5.09
N ARG A 17 -10.00 -4.02 5.59
CA ARG A 17 -10.10 -5.31 6.30
C ARG A 17 -10.82 -6.42 5.54
N ASP A 18 -10.93 -6.31 4.21
CA ASP A 18 -11.45 -7.44 3.44
C ASP A 18 -10.48 -8.63 3.44
N ALA A 19 -10.98 -9.79 3.01
CA ALA A 19 -10.22 -11.02 3.03
C ALA A 19 -8.95 -10.96 2.16
N VAL A 20 -8.95 -10.18 1.07
CA VAL A 20 -7.78 -10.04 0.18
C VAL A 20 -6.73 -9.17 0.86
N ALA A 21 -7.13 -8.03 1.44
CA ALA A 21 -6.22 -7.17 2.18
C ALA A 21 -5.50 -7.91 3.32
N GLN A 22 -6.20 -8.77 4.07
CA GLN A 22 -5.56 -9.57 5.13
C GLN A 22 -4.47 -10.53 4.61
N THR A 23 -4.60 -11.04 3.38
CA THR A 23 -3.54 -11.89 2.79
C THR A 23 -2.30 -11.11 2.38
N ARG A 24 -2.42 -9.78 2.25
CA ARG A 24 -1.37 -8.85 1.85
C ARG A 24 -0.79 -8.07 3.03
N ASP A 25 -1.28 -8.30 4.25
CA ASP A 25 -0.76 -7.63 5.45
C ASP A 25 0.76 -7.86 5.61
N GLY A 26 1.50 -6.77 5.76
CA GLY A 26 2.95 -6.75 5.82
C GLY A 26 3.67 -6.86 4.47
N TRP A 27 2.96 -6.88 3.34
CA TRP A 27 3.61 -6.95 2.02
C TRP A 27 4.20 -5.60 1.59
N PRO A 28 5.36 -5.61 0.91
CA PRO A 28 5.93 -4.39 0.34
C PRO A 28 5.16 -3.92 -0.90
N TYR A 29 4.95 -2.61 -1.01
CA TYR A 29 4.44 -1.99 -2.23
C TYR A 29 5.53 -1.14 -2.91
N PHE A 30 5.45 -1.05 -4.23
CA PHE A 30 6.49 -0.47 -5.08
C PHE A 30 5.98 0.69 -5.94
N GLU A 31 4.67 0.80 -6.13
CA GLU A 31 4.02 1.98 -6.71
C GLU A 31 2.81 2.37 -5.85
N ALA A 32 2.47 3.67 -5.85
CA ALA A 32 1.29 4.20 -5.18
C ALA A 32 0.75 5.41 -5.95
N HIS A 33 -0.51 5.34 -6.38
CA HIS A 33 -1.18 6.39 -7.14
C HIS A 33 -2.40 6.93 -6.39
N PRO A 34 -2.52 8.24 -6.14
CA PRO A 34 -3.71 8.79 -5.49
C PRO A 34 -4.95 8.60 -6.37
N ARG A 35 -6.04 8.11 -5.76
CA ARG A 35 -7.32 7.86 -6.45
C ARG A 35 -8.48 8.76 -5.97
N GLY A 36 -8.15 9.77 -5.16
CA GLY A 36 -9.13 10.67 -4.53
C GLY A 36 -9.48 10.23 -3.11
N ALA A 37 -10.62 10.68 -2.59
CA ALA A 37 -11.03 10.37 -1.22
C ALA A 37 -12.36 9.59 -1.20
N ASP A 38 -12.56 8.77 -0.16
CA ASP A 38 -13.83 8.11 0.09
C ASP A 38 -14.92 9.10 0.59
N LEU A 39 -16.11 8.58 0.93
CA LEU A 39 -17.22 9.39 1.45
C LEU A 39 -16.93 10.06 2.80
N LYS A 40 -15.91 9.60 3.54
CA LYS A 40 -15.47 10.17 4.81
C LYS A 40 -14.33 11.17 4.65
N GLY A 41 -13.83 11.35 3.42
CA GLY A 41 -12.68 12.18 3.12
C GLY A 41 -11.34 11.47 3.34
N THR A 42 -11.33 10.16 3.56
CA THR A 42 -10.10 9.37 3.70
C THR A 42 -9.42 9.25 2.34
N GLN A 43 -8.15 9.64 2.25
CA GLN A 43 -7.38 9.57 1.00
C GLN A 43 -7.14 8.11 0.60
N LEU A 44 -7.47 7.80 -0.65
CA LEU A 44 -7.31 6.48 -1.27
C LEU A 44 -6.11 6.50 -2.22
N PHE A 45 -5.41 5.37 -2.24
CA PHE A 45 -4.28 5.09 -3.11
C PHE A 45 -4.49 3.74 -3.78
N GLU A 46 -4.12 3.64 -5.05
CA GLU A 46 -3.92 2.36 -5.70
C GLU A 46 -2.45 2.00 -5.61
N ILE A 47 -2.13 0.91 -4.92
CA ILE A 47 -0.77 0.44 -4.70
C ILE A 47 -0.47 -0.80 -5.55
N ARG A 48 0.77 -0.94 -6.02
CA ARG A 48 1.25 -2.15 -6.71
C ARG A 48 2.20 -2.94 -5.82
N PHE A 49 1.96 -4.23 -5.70
CA PHE A 49 2.84 -5.17 -5.02
C PHE A 49 3.93 -5.74 -5.93
N GLY A 50 4.87 -6.48 -5.34
CA GLY A 50 5.98 -7.10 -6.07
C GLY A 50 5.57 -8.21 -7.05
N ASP A 51 4.37 -8.77 -6.89
CA ASP A 51 3.77 -9.74 -7.82
C ASP A 51 3.07 -9.07 -9.02
N GLY A 52 3.02 -7.74 -9.04
CA GLY A 52 2.37 -6.96 -10.09
C GLY A 52 0.87 -6.74 -9.87
N GLU A 53 0.28 -7.29 -8.80
CA GLU A 53 -1.11 -7.02 -8.47
C GLU A 53 -1.30 -5.61 -7.89
N TRP A 54 -2.44 -5.02 -8.24
CA TRP A 54 -2.86 -3.71 -7.76
C TRP A 54 -3.98 -3.84 -6.74
N MET A 55 -3.96 -2.99 -5.73
CA MET A 55 -4.99 -2.95 -4.70
C MET A 55 -5.28 -1.51 -4.28
N LEU A 56 -6.54 -1.24 -3.96
CA LEU A 56 -6.93 0.03 -3.36
C LEU A 56 -6.69 -0.04 -1.85
N ALA A 57 -5.98 0.94 -1.31
CA ALA A 57 -5.67 1.09 0.10
C ALA A 57 -5.97 2.51 0.57
N VAL A 58 -6.29 2.67 1.85
CA VAL A 58 -6.34 4.00 2.48
C VAL A 58 -4.95 4.41 2.95
N GLU A 59 -4.73 5.71 3.14
CA GLU A 59 -3.47 6.25 3.66
C GLU A 59 -3.00 5.56 4.97
N ALA A 60 -3.94 5.29 5.88
CA ALA A 60 -3.64 4.67 7.18
C ALA A 60 -3.07 3.25 7.10
N ASP A 61 -3.25 2.58 5.96
CA ASP A 61 -2.74 1.24 5.70
C ASP A 61 -1.31 1.26 5.11
N LEU A 62 -0.78 2.44 4.77
CA LEU A 62 0.50 2.58 4.09
C LEU A 62 1.56 3.09 5.08
N LEU A 63 2.58 2.26 5.34
CA LEU A 63 3.75 2.67 6.10
C LEU A 63 4.91 2.99 5.13
N PRO A 64 5.25 4.27 4.90
CA PRO A 64 6.34 4.65 4.02
C PRO A 64 7.68 4.20 4.59
N ARG A 65 8.61 3.77 3.71
CA ARG A 65 9.91 3.25 4.14
C ARG A 65 10.70 4.21 5.03
N GLY A 66 10.68 5.51 4.73
CA GLY A 66 11.40 6.52 5.52
C GLY A 66 10.84 6.72 6.94
N LEU A 67 9.69 6.13 7.27
CA LEU A 67 9.08 6.19 8.59
C LEU A 67 9.31 4.91 9.41
N ALA A 68 9.73 3.81 8.78
CA ALA A 68 9.96 2.53 9.45
C ALA A 68 11.34 2.44 10.16
N ASP A 69 12.27 3.33 9.83
CA ASP A 69 13.63 3.41 10.39
C ASP A 69 13.83 4.53 11.44
N ALA A 70 12.77 5.26 11.81
CA ALA A 70 12.78 6.38 12.77
C ALA A 70 12.28 5.96 14.16
#